data_AF-A0AAW5V605-F1
#
_entry.id   AF-A0AAW5V605-F1
#
_cell.length_a   1.000
_cell.length_b   1.000
_cell.length_c   1.000
_cell.angle_alpha   90.00
_cell.angle_beta   90.00
_cell.angle_gamma   90.00
#
_symmetry.space_group_name_H-M   'P 1'
#
loop_
_entity.id
_entity.type
_entity.pdbx_description
1 polymer ?
#
loop_
_entity_poly.entity_id
_entity_poly.type
_entity_poly.pdbx_seq_one_letter_code
_entity_poly.pdbx_strand_id
1 'polypeptide(L)'
;MSVSFILDRGKYFSSENPFLRTKSLSCLPPFGMNENELSWHELVSKKEEFLHILRILNHYYEMRGETKSKQFGFRRLLADSDPNSVQIFFAKIGPFEYQVACRILPNEETESWIHVDGIAEERERLRQIGNTEHPVFSLVCLGDLFSISVPTLLSI
;
A
#
# COMPACT_ATOMS: atom_id res chain seq x y z
N MET A 1 4.73 3.99 -22.40
CA MET A 1 3.87 3.29 -21.42
C MET A 1 3.80 4.15 -20.18
N SER A 2 2.63 4.71 -19.86
CA SER A 2 2.45 5.59 -18.70
C SER A 2 2.00 4.73 -17.53
N VAL A 3 2.89 4.47 -16.56
CA VAL A 3 2.57 3.71 -15.34
C VAL A 3 1.89 4.68 -14.39
N SER A 4 0.58 4.79 -14.50
CA SER A 4 -0.25 5.56 -13.58
C SER A 4 -0.84 4.60 -12.56
N PHE A 5 -0.02 4.11 -11.63
CA PHE A 5 -0.47 3.24 -10.54
C PHE A 5 0.05 3.80 -9.22
N ILE A 6 -0.82 3.77 -8.20
CA ILE A 6 -0.65 4.21 -6.81
C ILE A 6 -1.28 5.58 -6.54
N LEU A 7 -2.59 5.53 -6.34
CA LEU A 7 -3.35 6.59 -5.69
C LEU A 7 -3.28 6.37 -4.18
N ASP A 8 -2.56 7.26 -3.51
CA ASP A 8 -2.68 7.45 -2.08
C ASP A 8 -4.09 8.02 -1.80
N ARG A 9 -5.01 7.19 -1.29
CA ARG A 9 -6.35 7.65 -0.88
C ARG A 9 -6.31 8.59 0.33
N GLY A 10 -5.14 8.89 0.89
CA GLY A 10 -4.96 9.83 1.99
C GLY A 10 -5.36 11.30 1.71
N LYS A 11 -5.69 11.68 0.46
CA LYS A 11 -6.20 13.02 0.14
C LYS A 11 -7.73 13.16 0.10
N TYR A 12 -8.50 12.09 0.29
CA TYR A 12 -9.98 12.15 0.24
C TYR A 12 -10.67 12.34 1.61
N PHE A 13 -9.92 12.42 2.70
CA PHE A 13 -10.41 12.84 4.02
C PHE A 13 -9.88 14.25 4.37
N SER A 14 -10.13 15.22 3.49
CA SER A 14 -10.20 16.62 3.88
C SER A 14 -11.62 17.07 3.62
N SER A 15 -12.28 17.57 4.66
CA SER A 15 -13.58 18.21 4.58
C SER A 15 -13.61 19.22 3.43
N GLU A 16 -14.74 19.28 2.73
CA GLU A 16 -15.06 20.17 1.59
C GLU A 16 -14.80 19.59 0.20
N ASN A 17 -15.71 18.71 -0.24
CA ASN A 17 -15.92 18.46 -1.66
C ASN A 17 -17.43 18.60 -1.98
N PRO A 18 -17.89 19.70 -2.62
CA PRO A 18 -19.31 20.01 -2.78
C PRO A 18 -20.02 19.20 -3.88
N PHE A 19 -19.39 18.14 -4.43
CA PHE A 19 -19.93 17.38 -5.57
C PHE A 19 -20.77 16.13 -5.23
N LEU A 20 -21.09 15.91 -3.95
CA LEU A 20 -21.99 14.84 -3.50
C LEU A 20 -23.32 15.37 -2.97
N ARG A 21 -23.89 16.39 -3.63
CA ARG A 21 -25.29 16.76 -3.40
C ARG A 21 -26.16 15.94 -4.35
N THR A 22 -27.10 15.20 -3.79
CA THR A 22 -28.17 14.41 -4.43
C THR A 22 -27.85 12.97 -4.86
N LYS A 23 -27.73 12.06 -3.87
CA LYS A 23 -28.38 10.75 -3.97
C LYS A 23 -29.17 10.47 -2.70
N SER A 24 -30.44 10.15 -2.90
CA SER A 24 -31.48 9.85 -1.91
C SER A 24 -31.03 8.79 -0.89
N LEU A 25 -31.36 9.00 0.38
CA LEU A 25 -30.93 8.21 1.55
C LEU A 25 -31.60 6.82 1.70
N SER A 26 -32.30 6.31 0.69
CA SER A 26 -33.16 5.11 0.85
C SER A 26 -32.64 3.81 0.22
N CYS A 27 -31.44 3.78 -0.37
CA CYS A 27 -30.96 2.63 -1.14
C CYS A 27 -29.51 2.23 -0.85
N LEU A 28 -29.00 2.45 0.37
CA LEU A 28 -27.72 1.86 0.78
C LEU A 28 -28.00 0.49 1.42
N PRO A 29 -27.36 -0.61 0.98
CA PRO A 29 -27.40 -1.84 1.76
C PRO A 29 -26.78 -1.57 3.14
N PRO A 30 -27.19 -2.31 4.18
CA PRO A 30 -26.58 -2.16 5.49
C PRO A 30 -25.13 -2.62 5.37
N PHE A 31 -24.20 -1.69 5.17
CA PHE A 31 -22.80 -1.90 5.49
C PHE A 31 -22.73 -1.95 7.02
N GLY A 32 -23.12 -3.10 7.57
CA GLY A 32 -22.65 -3.54 8.85
C GLY A 32 -21.14 -3.67 8.72
N MET A 33 -20.43 -2.62 9.10
CA MET A 33 -19.02 -2.70 9.44
C MET A 33 -18.95 -3.59 10.67
N ASN A 34 -18.82 -4.90 10.46
CA ASN A 34 -18.29 -5.74 11.51
C ASN A 34 -16.87 -5.24 11.78
N GLU A 35 -16.56 -4.99 13.05
CA GLU A 35 -15.23 -4.71 13.59
C GLU A 35 -14.33 -5.94 13.36
N ASN A 36 -14.03 -6.25 12.11
CA ASN A 36 -13.00 -7.22 11.78
C ASN A 36 -11.68 -6.54 12.14
N GLU A 37 -11.12 -6.88 13.29
CA GLU A 37 -9.70 -6.65 13.58
C GLU A 37 -8.91 -7.02 12.31
N LEU A 38 -8.20 -6.03 11.77
CA LEU A 38 -7.35 -6.25 10.62
C LEU A 38 -6.36 -7.36 10.96
N SER A 39 -6.38 -8.45 10.17
CA SER A 39 -5.38 -9.51 10.30
C SER A 39 -4.04 -8.95 9.82
N TRP A 40 -3.20 -8.54 10.76
CA TRP A 40 -1.87 -8.02 10.49
C TRP A 40 -0.87 -9.14 10.29
N HIS A 41 0.01 -8.95 9.33
CA HIS A 41 1.12 -9.83 9.03
C HIS A 41 2.43 -9.04 9.01
N GLU A 42 3.49 -9.57 9.60
CA GLU A 42 4.82 -9.00 9.59
C GLU A 42 5.66 -9.58 8.45
N LEU A 43 6.32 -8.70 7.70
CA LEU A 43 7.31 -9.09 6.70
C LEU A 43 8.66 -9.31 7.38
N VAL A 44 8.98 -10.56 7.70
CA VAL A 44 10.22 -10.93 8.41
C VAL A 44 11.39 -11.16 7.45
N SER A 45 11.12 -11.55 6.21
CA SER A 45 12.12 -11.81 5.16
C SER A 45 11.85 -10.97 3.91
N LYS A 46 12.83 -10.82 3.02
CA LYS A 46 12.72 -10.03 1.78
C LYS A 46 12.29 -8.57 2.00
N LYS A 47 12.68 -7.98 3.13
CA LYS A 47 12.38 -6.57 3.43
C LYS A 47 13.00 -5.63 2.41
N GLU A 48 14.16 -6.00 1.88
CA GLU A 48 14.87 -5.29 0.80
C GLU A 48 14.01 -5.10 -0.45
N GLU A 49 13.13 -6.05 -0.79
CA GLU A 49 12.20 -5.94 -1.92
C GLU A 49 11.13 -4.89 -1.64
N PHE A 50 10.58 -4.86 -0.42
CA PHE A 50 9.65 -3.82 -0.01
C PHE A 50 10.29 -2.43 -0.06
N LEU A 51 11.51 -2.30 0.48
CA LEU A 51 12.27 -1.06 0.43
C LEU A 51 12.57 -0.66 -1.03
N HIS A 52 12.86 -1.62 -1.91
CA HIS A 52 13.06 -1.37 -3.33
C HIS A 52 11.79 -0.84 -4.01
N ILE A 53 10.62 -1.42 -3.73
CA ILE A 53 9.32 -0.89 -4.17
C ILE A 53 9.20 0.57 -3.72
N LEU A 54 9.43 0.87 -2.44
CA LEU A 54 9.35 2.24 -1.92
C LEU A 54 10.31 3.20 -2.63
N ARG A 55 11.54 2.79 -2.95
CA ARG A 55 12.50 3.63 -3.70
C ARG A 55 11.94 4.02 -5.06
N ILE A 56 11.35 3.07 -5.80
CA ILE A 56 10.72 3.34 -7.10
C ILE A 56 9.58 4.35 -6.94
N LEU A 57 8.74 4.18 -5.91
CA LEU A 57 7.61 5.08 -5.66
C LEU A 57 8.06 6.47 -5.29
N ASN A 58 9.02 6.58 -4.37
CA ASN A 58 9.55 7.86 -3.95
C ASN A 58 10.15 8.61 -5.14
N HIS A 59 10.92 7.92 -5.99
CA HIS A 59 11.46 8.51 -7.21
C HIS A 59 10.37 9.04 -8.14
N TYR A 60 9.28 8.28 -8.33
CA TYR A 60 8.13 8.73 -9.12
C TYR A 60 7.47 10.00 -8.54
N TYR A 61 7.27 10.06 -7.23
CA TYR A 61 6.72 11.25 -6.57
C TYR A 61 7.66 12.46 -6.61
N GLU A 62 8.97 12.26 -6.53
CA GLU A 62 9.98 13.31 -6.71
C GLU A 62 9.90 13.92 -8.11
N MET A 63 9.80 13.07 -9.14
CA MET A 63 9.63 13.51 -10.54
C MET A 63 8.33 14.31 -10.75
N ARG A 64 7.30 14.04 -9.95
CA ARG A 64 6.03 14.79 -9.95
C ARG A 64 6.06 16.07 -9.11
N GLY A 65 7.09 16.31 -8.31
CA GLY A 65 7.17 17.43 -7.37
C GLY A 65 6.30 17.27 -6.12
N GLU A 66 5.84 16.06 -5.80
CA GLU A 66 4.93 15.76 -4.68
C GLU A 66 5.68 15.43 -3.37
N THR A 67 6.70 16.22 -3.03
CA THR A 67 7.66 15.88 -1.95
C THR A 67 7.39 16.53 -0.59
N LYS A 68 6.30 17.30 -0.47
CA LYS A 68 6.08 18.19 0.69
C LYS A 68 5.40 17.52 1.89
N SER A 69 4.93 16.27 1.79
CA SER A 69 4.21 15.63 2.89
C SER A 69 5.16 15.02 3.92
N LYS A 70 4.79 15.08 5.22
CA LYS A 70 5.52 14.39 6.31
C LYS A 70 5.68 12.90 5.98
N GLN A 71 4.62 12.29 5.44
CA GLN A 71 4.60 10.88 5.04
C GLN A 71 5.60 10.57 3.92
N PHE A 72 5.78 11.47 2.95
CA PHE A 72 6.83 11.31 1.93
C PHE A 72 8.22 11.32 2.57
N GLY A 73 8.48 12.24 3.51
CA GLY A 73 9.73 12.28 4.27
C GLY A 73 10.00 10.98 5.02
N PHE A 74 8.97 10.41 5.68
CA PHE A 74 9.07 9.11 6.32
C PHE A 74 9.34 7.98 5.32
N ARG A 75 8.57 7.88 4.23
CA ARG A 75 8.76 6.85 3.20
C ARG A 75 10.15 6.91 2.56
N ARG A 76 10.74 8.11 2.43
CA ARG A 76 12.11 8.30 1.95
C ARG A 76 13.13 7.76 2.95
N LEU A 77 13.02 8.15 4.22
CA LEU A 77 13.89 7.64 5.28
C LEU A 77 13.79 6.11 5.40
N LEU A 78 12.57 5.57 5.35
CA LEU A 78 12.30 4.14 5.40
C LEU A 78 12.99 3.40 4.26
N ALA A 79 12.87 3.90 3.03
CA ALA A 79 13.48 3.31 1.84
C ALA A 79 15.02 3.24 1.89
N ASP A 80 15.65 4.17 2.62
CA ASP A 80 17.12 4.25 2.77
C ASP A 80 17.62 3.53 4.05
N SER A 81 16.72 3.02 4.88
CA SER A 81 17.07 2.34 6.14
C SER A 81 17.60 0.91 5.93
N ASP A 82 18.34 0.39 6.91
CA ASP A 82 18.78 -1.00 6.93
C ASP A 82 17.55 -1.94 7.09
N PRO A 83 17.41 -2.99 6.27
CA PRO A 83 16.35 -3.99 6.44
C PRO A 83 16.21 -4.57 7.87
N ASN A 84 17.32 -4.64 8.62
CA ASN A 84 17.34 -5.13 9.99
C ASN A 84 16.85 -4.10 11.00
N SER A 85 16.85 -2.80 10.65
CA SER A 85 16.37 -1.72 11.50
C SER A 85 14.93 -1.30 11.19
N VAL A 86 14.19 -2.06 10.39
CA VAL A 86 12.81 -1.73 10.02
C VAL A 86 11.86 -2.87 10.34
N GLN A 87 10.66 -2.52 10.80
CA GLN A 87 9.54 -3.43 10.92
C GLN A 87 8.46 -3.01 9.93
N ILE A 88 7.90 -3.98 9.22
CA ILE A 88 6.97 -3.77 8.12
C ILE A 88 5.79 -4.71 8.34
N PHE A 89 4.59 -4.14 8.40
CA PHE A 89 3.36 -4.85 8.64
C PHE A 89 2.36 -4.58 7.52
N PHE A 90 1.60 -5.61 7.18
CA PHE A 90 0.58 -5.58 6.13
C PHE A 90 -0.73 -6.11 6.68
N ALA A 91 -1.83 -5.46 6.32
CA ALA A 91 -3.17 -6.02 6.45
C ALA A 91 -3.91 -5.88 5.12
N LYS A 92 -4.48 -6.98 4.63
CA LYS A 92 -5.24 -6.98 3.38
C LYS A 92 -6.64 -6.41 3.62
N ILE A 93 -6.98 -5.35 2.89
CA ILE A 93 -8.28 -4.64 3.03
C ILE A 93 -9.14 -4.70 1.75
N GLY A 94 -8.56 -5.15 0.63
CA GLY A 94 -9.26 -5.38 -0.63
C GLY A 94 -8.52 -6.38 -1.52
N PRO A 95 -8.98 -6.60 -2.76
CA PRO A 95 -8.35 -7.54 -3.70
C PRO A 95 -6.86 -7.21 -3.94
N PHE A 96 -6.58 -5.92 -4.14
CA PHE A 96 -5.25 -5.35 -4.39
C PHE A 96 -4.92 -4.19 -3.45
N GLU A 97 -5.73 -3.99 -2.40
CA GLU A 97 -5.57 -2.89 -1.45
C GLU A 97 -5.07 -3.45 -0.11
N TYR A 98 -4.01 -2.84 0.42
CA TYR A 98 -3.36 -3.24 1.67
C TYR A 98 -3.16 -2.02 2.56
N GLN A 99 -3.50 -2.15 3.83
CA GLN A 99 -2.97 -1.25 4.86
C GLN A 99 -1.53 -1.66 5.14
N VAL A 100 -0.61 -0.70 5.07
CA VAL A 100 0.81 -0.89 5.37
C VAL A 100 1.15 -0.04 6.59
N ALA A 101 1.86 -0.62 7.55
CA ALA A 101 2.40 0.09 8.70
C ALA A 101 3.88 -0.21 8.84
N CYS A 102 4.69 0.79 9.16
CA CYS A 102 6.13 0.63 9.27
C CYS A 102 6.69 1.37 10.49
N ARG A 103 7.75 0.82 11.07
CA ARG A 103 8.54 1.41 12.16
C ARG A 103 10.02 1.36 11.79
N ILE A 104 10.78 2.37 12.18
CA ILE A 104 12.24 2.42 12.02
C ILE A 104 12.85 2.40 13.41
N LEU A 105 13.53 1.30 13.77
CA LEU A 105 14.11 1.12 15.08
C LEU A 105 15.32 2.04 15.30
N PRO A 106 15.56 2.54 16.53
CA PRO A 106 14.82 2.25 17.76
C PRO A 106 13.60 3.14 17.99
N ASN A 107 13.16 3.92 17.00
CA ASN A 107 11.98 4.77 17.15
C ASN A 107 10.70 3.91 17.22
N GLU A 108 9.78 4.29 18.10
CA GLU A 108 8.48 3.63 18.27
C GLU A 108 7.39 4.25 17.37
N GLU A 109 7.66 5.39 16.72
CA GLU A 109 6.71 6.00 15.81
C GLU A 109 6.38 5.06 14.65
N THR A 110 5.08 4.78 14.53
CA THR A 110 4.50 3.97 13.46
C THR A 110 3.82 4.90 12.48
N GLU A 111 4.21 4.82 11.22
CA GLU A 111 3.51 5.52 10.15
C GLU A 111 2.81 4.47 9.27
N SER A 112 1.58 4.76 8.87
CA SER A 112 0.76 3.85 8.09
C SER A 112 0.09 4.52 6.90
N TRP A 113 -0.24 3.72 5.89
CA TRP A 113 -0.90 4.18 4.67
C TRP A 113 -1.58 3.03 3.93
N ILE A 114 -2.45 3.38 2.98
CA ILE A 114 -3.03 2.41 2.05
C ILE A 114 -2.15 2.30 0.81
N HIS A 115 -1.73 1.09 0.50
CA HIS A 115 -1.05 0.76 -0.75
C HIS A 115 -2.01 0.02 -1.69
N VAL A 116 -2.04 0.45 -2.95
CA VAL A 116 -2.77 -0.22 -4.03
C VAL A 116 -1.75 -0.91 -4.93
N ASP A 117 -1.82 -2.23 -5.00
CA ASP A 117 -0.91 -3.07 -5.77
C ASP A 117 -1.33 -3.14 -7.24
N GLY A 118 -0.94 -2.12 -8.01
CA GLY A 118 -1.22 -2.03 -9.44
C GLY A 118 -0.52 -3.10 -10.28
N ILE A 119 0.58 -3.68 -9.79
CA ILE A 119 1.30 -4.75 -10.50
C ILE A 119 0.47 -6.04 -10.43
N ALA A 120 -0.05 -6.38 -9.24
CA ALA A 120 -0.95 -7.52 -9.09
C ALA A 120 -2.23 -7.37 -9.90
N GLU A 121 -2.81 -6.17 -9.92
CA GLU A 121 -4.00 -5.86 -10.73
C GLU A 121 -3.74 -6.05 -12.23
N GLU A 122 -2.63 -5.51 -12.74
CA GLU A 122 -2.28 -5.62 -14.16
C GLU A 122 -1.94 -7.06 -14.56
N ARG A 123 -1.26 -7.82 -13.68
CA ARG A 123 -1.02 -9.27 -13.88
C ARG A 123 -2.33 -10.04 -14.05
N GLU A 124 -3.31 -9.77 -13.21
CA GLU A 124 -4.61 -10.41 -13.27
C GLU A 124 -5.31 -10.09 -14.60
N ARG A 125 -5.30 -8.82 -15.01
CA ARG A 125 -5.85 -8.38 -16.31
C ARG A 125 -5.16 -9.06 -17.50
N LEU A 126 -3.83 -9.17 -17.46
CA LEU A 126 -3.05 -9.78 -18.54
C LEU A 126 -3.27 -11.30 -18.65
N ARG A 127 -3.41 -12.00 -17.50
CA ARG A 127 -3.79 -13.41 -17.47
C ARG A 127 -5.16 -13.64 -18.11
N GLN A 128 -6.13 -12.76 -17.83
CA GLN A 128 -7.49 -12.87 -18.39
C GLN A 128 -7.54 -12.75 -19.91
N ILE A 129 -6.62 -11.99 -20.51
CA ILE A 129 -6.50 -11.88 -21.98
C ILE A 129 -5.50 -12.88 -22.58
N GLY A 130 -4.98 -13.82 -21.78
CA GLY A 130 -4.06 -14.86 -22.23
C GLY A 130 -2.62 -14.40 -22.51
N ASN A 131 -2.22 -13.21 -22.04
CA ASN A 131 -0.86 -12.71 -22.21
C ASN A 131 -0.01 -13.03 -20.96
N THR A 132 0.78 -14.10 -21.03
CA THR A 132 1.66 -14.54 -19.93
C THR A 132 3.12 -14.13 -20.08
N GLU A 133 3.51 -13.60 -21.25
CA GLU A 133 4.90 -13.28 -21.58
C GLU A 133 5.28 -11.83 -21.24
N HIS A 134 4.36 -11.08 -20.64
CA HIS A 134 4.59 -9.67 -20.32
C HIS A 134 5.60 -9.52 -19.15
N PRO A 135 6.57 -8.58 -19.21
CA PRO A 135 7.57 -8.40 -18.16
C PRO A 135 7.02 -8.13 -16.75
N VAL A 136 5.76 -7.72 -16.62
CA VAL A 136 5.12 -7.51 -15.31
C VAL A 136 5.14 -8.76 -14.44
N PHE A 137 5.18 -9.96 -15.02
CA PHE A 137 5.22 -11.22 -14.27
C PHE A 137 6.56 -11.47 -13.57
N SER A 138 7.63 -10.71 -13.88
CA SER A 138 8.90 -10.79 -13.17
C SER A 138 9.07 -9.75 -12.06
N LEU A 139 8.16 -8.77 -11.94
CA LEU A 139 8.25 -7.68 -10.95
C LEU A 139 7.70 -8.08 -9.59
N VAL A 140 8.51 -8.06 -8.52
CA VAL A 140 7.98 -8.31 -7.16
C VAL A 140 6.94 -7.23 -6.80
N CYS A 141 5.78 -7.66 -6.30
CA CYS A 141 4.70 -6.76 -5.89
C CYS A 141 4.31 -6.95 -4.42
N LEU A 142 3.47 -6.06 -3.88
CA LEU A 142 3.11 -6.12 -2.46
C LEU A 142 2.35 -7.40 -2.11
N GLY A 143 1.51 -7.90 -3.01
CA GLY A 143 0.81 -9.17 -2.87
C GLY A 143 1.75 -10.36 -2.75
N ASP A 144 2.87 -10.36 -3.48
CA ASP A 144 3.91 -11.39 -3.36
C ASP A 144 4.54 -11.35 -1.96
N LEU A 145 4.83 -10.15 -1.45
CA LEU A 145 5.39 -9.95 -0.10
C LEU A 145 4.40 -10.29 1.01
N PHE A 146 3.11 -9.97 0.83
CA PHE A 146 2.05 -10.35 1.75
C PHE A 146 1.94 -11.88 1.85
N SER A 147 2.04 -12.60 0.74
CA SER A 147 1.91 -14.06 0.72
C SER A 147 2.98 -14.81 1.54
N ILE A 148 4.15 -14.18 1.75
CA ILE A 148 5.26 -14.71 2.56
C ILE A 148 5.37 -14.09 3.95
N SER A 149 4.48 -13.16 4.29
CA SER A 149 4.45 -12.48 5.59
C SER A 149 3.75 -13.35 6.65
N VAL A 150 4.21 -13.26 7.89
CA VAL A 150 3.73 -14.11 8.99
C VAL A 150 2.66 -13.38 9.80
N PRO A 151 1.55 -14.04 10.19
CA PRO A 151 0.56 -13.42 11.07
C PRO A 151 1.21 -12.91 12.35
N THR A 152 0.82 -11.72 12.79
CA THR A 152 1.31 -11.13 14.05
C THR A 152 0.16 -10.82 15.00
N LEU A 153 0.43 -11.00 16.29
CA LEU A 153 -0.49 -10.64 17.39
C LEU A 153 -0.13 -9.28 17.99
N LEU A 154 0.86 -8.59 17.43
CA LEU A 154 1.23 -7.26 17.87
C LEU A 154 0.09 -6.29 17.59
N SER A 155 -0.26 -5.48 18.59
CA SER A 155 -1.10 -4.31 18.38
C SER A 155 -0.29 -3.29 17.56
N ILE A 156 -0.72 -3.09 16.32
CA ILE A 156 -0.11 -2.15 15.36
C ILE A 156 -0.77 -0.79 15.46
#